data_AF-A0A397BJF4-F1
#
_entry.id   AF-A0A397BJF4-F1
#
_cell.length_a   1.000
_cell.length_b   1.000
_cell.length_c   1.000
_cell.angle_alpha   90.00
_cell.angle_beta   90.00
_cell.angle_gamma   90.00
#
_symmetry.space_group_name_H-M   'P 1'
#
loop_
_entity.id
_entity.type
_entity.pdbx_description
1 polymer ?
#
loop_
_entity_poly.entity_id
_entity_poly.type
_entity_poly.pdbx_seq_one_letter_code
_entity_poly.pdbx_strand_id
1 'polypeptide(L)'
;MKVLRGSVGFLGMTAAAAAAGSAATSIPFNGWYHCEMNSIDYNMYVHATASSKALHRHVPFLNVAPSLTHTSHGHGRALNSYTNYECGEFQMPMCHEEVCHDVRNKTIDVFVKRKLANPAKVAEIGKEKVLWVMQGGPGDSSTAMEQLMSSLYWEMNETVSIYTMDHRGTGRSNRLVCNAAEAMTSGSAGGLGITADEYPACIQDLLFQMGTHSFLPCPI
;
A
#
# COMPACT_ATOMS: atom_id res chain seq x y z
N MET A 1 -56.86 16.81 57.50
CA MET A 1 -56.32 18.17 57.75
C MET A 1 -54.79 18.07 57.84
N LYS A 2 -54.08 19.05 57.25
CA LYS A 2 -52.59 19.23 57.16
C LYS A 2 -51.87 18.97 58.51
N VAL A 3 -50.59 18.59 58.57
CA VAL A 3 -49.34 19.39 58.40
C VAL A 3 -48.14 18.39 58.42
N LEU A 4 -47.25 18.25 57.42
CA LEU A 4 -46.02 18.99 57.03
C LEU A 4 -44.79 18.96 57.99
N ARG A 5 -43.72 18.25 57.58
CA ARG A 5 -42.27 18.43 57.84
C ARG A 5 -41.53 17.30 57.08
N GLY A 6 -40.46 17.43 56.29
CA GLY A 6 -39.55 18.50 55.92
C GLY A 6 -38.11 17.93 55.81
N SER A 7 -37.46 18.04 54.64
CA SER A 7 -36.00 17.91 54.36
C SER A 7 -35.38 16.48 54.43
N VAL A 8 -34.39 16.03 53.63
CA VAL A 8 -33.30 16.67 52.86
C VAL A 8 -32.97 15.78 51.64
N GLY A 9 -32.55 16.39 50.52
CA GLY A 9 -32.18 15.71 49.28
C GLY A 9 -30.77 15.11 49.26
N PHE A 10 -30.57 14.18 48.34
CA PHE A 10 -29.27 13.84 47.77
C PHE A 10 -29.46 13.71 46.26
N LEU A 11 -29.09 14.76 45.53
CA LEU A 11 -28.92 14.71 44.08
C LEU A 11 -27.61 13.94 43.83
N GLY A 12 -27.71 12.66 43.52
CA GLY A 12 -26.58 11.88 43.00
C GLY A 12 -26.28 12.35 41.58
N MET A 13 -25.29 13.23 41.41
CA MET A 13 -24.67 13.48 40.11
C MET A 13 -23.93 12.20 39.69
N THR A 14 -24.55 11.41 38.83
CA THR A 14 -23.84 10.41 38.05
C THR A 14 -23.06 11.16 36.97
N ALA A 15 -21.76 11.34 37.21
CA ALA A 15 -20.82 11.78 36.19
C ALA A 15 -20.78 10.70 35.09
N ALA A 16 -21.41 10.98 33.95
CA ALA A 16 -21.20 10.22 32.74
C ALA A 16 -19.76 10.47 32.29
N ALA A 17 -18.86 9.53 32.56
CA ALA A 17 -17.55 9.50 31.94
C ALA A 17 -17.77 9.28 30.43
N ALA A 18 -17.71 10.36 29.65
CA ALA A 18 -17.61 10.26 28.21
C ALA A 18 -16.25 9.62 27.88
N ALA A 19 -16.26 8.31 27.64
CA ALA A 19 -15.15 7.66 26.97
C ALA A 19 -15.06 8.28 25.57
N ALA A 20 -14.09 9.18 25.39
CA ALA A 20 -13.64 9.60 24.08
C ALA A 20 -12.99 8.39 23.41
N GLY A 21 -13.81 7.50 22.84
CA GLY A 21 -13.34 6.56 21.84
C GLY A 21 -12.85 7.39 20.67
N SER A 22 -11.54 7.36 20.41
CA SER A 22 -11.00 7.81 19.14
C SER A 22 -11.72 7.00 18.06
N ALA A 23 -12.72 7.60 17.40
CA ALA A 23 -13.27 7.05 16.20
C ALA A 23 -12.10 6.92 15.24
N ALA A 24 -11.62 5.70 14.99
CA ALA A 24 -10.76 5.45 13.86
C ALA A 24 -11.59 5.85 12.64
N THR A 25 -11.35 7.07 12.14
CA THR A 25 -12.01 7.56 10.94
C THR A 25 -11.74 6.52 9.86
N SER A 26 -12.78 5.83 9.42
CA SER A 26 -12.64 4.80 8.39
C SER A 26 -12.12 5.49 7.13
N ILE A 27 -10.93 5.10 6.69
CA ILE A 27 -10.33 5.64 5.48
C ILE A 27 -11.26 5.25 4.31
N PRO A 28 -11.73 6.20 3.50
CA PRO A 28 -12.61 5.88 2.38
C PRO A 28 -11.94 4.88 1.44
N PHE A 29 -12.68 3.84 1.07
CA PHE A 29 -12.19 2.72 0.28
C PHE A 29 -13.23 2.36 -0.77
N ASN A 30 -12.82 2.23 -2.03
CA ASN A 30 -13.73 1.94 -3.15
C ASN A 30 -14.19 0.48 -3.23
N GLY A 31 -13.72 -0.38 -2.32
CA GLY A 31 -14.06 -1.80 -2.30
C GLY A 31 -13.03 -2.64 -3.06
N TRP A 32 -13.08 -3.95 -2.82
CA TRP A 32 -12.25 -4.90 -3.55
C TRP A 32 -12.93 -5.24 -4.88
N TYR A 33 -12.21 -5.04 -5.98
CA TYR A 33 -12.62 -5.46 -7.31
C TYR A 33 -11.63 -6.48 -7.89
N HIS A 34 -12.11 -7.32 -8.79
CA HIS A 34 -11.25 -8.30 -9.45
C HIS A 34 -10.22 -7.60 -10.35
N CYS A 35 -8.97 -8.04 -10.28
CA CYS A 35 -7.91 -7.56 -11.16
C CYS A 35 -7.01 -8.70 -11.61
N GLU A 36 -6.27 -8.46 -12.69
CA GLU A 36 -5.33 -9.43 -13.23
C GLU A 36 -4.06 -9.52 -12.38
N MET A 37 -3.34 -10.63 -12.56
CA MET A 37 -2.04 -10.82 -11.95
C MET A 37 -1.02 -9.77 -12.39
N ASN A 38 -1.01 -9.41 -13.67
CA ASN A 38 -0.23 -8.27 -14.15
C ASN A 38 -1.18 -7.11 -14.37
N SER A 39 -1.08 -6.11 -13.52
CA SER A 39 -1.98 -4.96 -13.53
C SER A 39 -1.62 -3.88 -14.54
N ILE A 40 -0.39 -3.94 -15.05
CA ILE A 40 0.16 -3.09 -16.10
C ILE A 40 0.97 -4.02 -17.01
N ASP A 41 0.85 -3.87 -18.32
CA ASP A 41 1.63 -4.61 -19.31
C ASP A 41 3.13 -4.28 -19.17
N TYR A 42 3.83 -5.01 -18.31
CA TYR A 42 5.29 -5.06 -18.24
C TYR A 42 5.75 -6.52 -18.27
N ASN A 43 6.51 -6.89 -19.30
CA ASN A 43 7.12 -8.22 -19.44
C ASN A 43 8.35 -8.38 -18.53
N MET A 44 8.19 -8.24 -17.21
CA MET A 44 9.27 -8.46 -16.25
C MET A 44 8.93 -9.60 -15.31
N TYR A 45 9.66 -10.71 -15.41
CA TYR A 45 9.49 -11.87 -14.53
C TYR A 45 10.33 -11.80 -13.27
N VAL A 46 9.84 -12.33 -12.16
CA VAL A 46 10.60 -12.34 -10.89
C VAL A 46 10.61 -13.75 -10.31
N HIS A 47 11.81 -14.30 -10.12
CA HIS A 47 12.01 -15.57 -9.42
C HIS A 47 12.38 -15.31 -7.97
N ALA A 48 11.60 -15.86 -7.04
CA ALA A 48 11.94 -15.88 -5.63
C ALA A 48 12.34 -17.29 -5.22
N THR A 49 13.52 -17.45 -4.66
CA THR A 49 13.98 -18.72 -4.07
C THR A 49 14.32 -18.50 -2.61
N ALA A 50 13.67 -19.26 -1.74
CA ALA A 50 14.04 -19.30 -0.33
C ALA A 50 15.27 -20.21 -0.17
N SER A 51 16.41 -19.65 0.23
CA SER A 51 17.60 -20.45 0.55
C SER A 51 17.78 -20.54 2.07
N SER A 52 17.79 -21.77 2.57
CA SER A 52 18.10 -22.10 3.97
C SER A 52 19.60 -22.38 4.20
N LYS A 53 20.45 -22.29 3.15
CA LYS A 53 21.86 -22.70 3.19
C LYS A 53 22.84 -21.57 3.59
N ALA A 54 22.43 -20.60 4.38
CA ALA A 54 23.37 -19.69 5.03
C ALA A 54 23.77 -20.29 6.40
N LEU A 55 24.95 -20.90 6.45
CA LEU A 55 25.60 -21.35 7.67
C LEU A 55 25.52 -20.20 8.72
N HIS A 56 24.77 -20.41 9.80
CA HIS A 56 24.57 -19.49 10.94
C HIS A 56 23.49 -18.38 10.88
N ARG A 57 22.49 -18.39 9.98
CA ARG A 57 21.32 -17.50 10.12
C ARG A 57 20.02 -18.28 10.38
N HIS A 58 19.33 -17.95 11.48
CA HIS A 58 17.99 -18.49 11.81
C HIS A 58 16.85 -17.86 10.99
N VAL A 59 17.18 -17.09 9.95
CA VAL A 59 16.21 -16.47 9.04
C VAL A 59 16.48 -16.95 7.61
N PRO A 60 15.47 -17.48 6.91
CA PRO A 60 15.61 -17.84 5.50
C PRO A 60 15.92 -16.58 4.70
N PHE A 61 16.90 -16.65 3.80
CA PHE A 61 17.19 -15.55 2.89
C PHE A 61 16.37 -15.77 1.61
N LEU A 62 15.57 -14.77 1.24
CA LEU A 62 14.80 -14.80 0.00
C LEU A 62 15.65 -14.19 -1.11
N ASN A 63 16.15 -15.01 -2.02
CA ASN A 63 16.84 -14.51 -3.21
C ASN A 63 15.78 -14.20 -4.26
N VAL A 64 15.62 -12.91 -4.56
CA VAL A 64 14.68 -12.41 -5.58
C VAL A 64 15.49 -11.93 -6.76
N ALA A 65 15.32 -12.57 -7.92
CA ALA A 65 16.03 -12.24 -9.15
C ALA A 65 15.03 -11.87 -10.26
N PRO A 66 15.20 -10.71 -10.92
CA PRO A 66 14.45 -10.39 -12.13
C PRO A 66 14.89 -11.30 -13.28
N SER A 67 13.96 -11.68 -14.16
CA SER A 67 14.14 -12.54 -15.32
C SER A 67 13.29 -12.05 -16.48
N LEU A 68 13.82 -12.19 -17.69
CA LEU A 68 13.08 -11.94 -18.94
C LEU A 68 12.47 -13.24 -19.51
N THR A 69 12.76 -14.39 -18.89
CA THR A 69 12.36 -15.72 -19.35
C THR A 69 11.54 -16.44 -18.29
N HIS A 70 10.35 -16.92 -18.64
CA HIS A 70 9.51 -17.72 -17.77
C HIS A 70 10.02 -19.16 -17.70
N THR A 71 10.72 -19.54 -16.63
CA THR A 71 11.00 -20.96 -16.35
C THR A 71 9.90 -21.50 -15.44
N SER A 72 8.84 -22.03 -16.02
CA SER A 72 7.90 -22.87 -15.29
C SER A 72 8.59 -24.18 -14.90
N HIS A 73 9.00 -24.31 -13.64
CA HIS A 73 9.32 -25.62 -13.09
C HIS A 73 8.00 -26.39 -12.96
N GLY A 74 7.68 -27.15 -14.01
CA GLY A 74 6.48 -27.96 -14.09
C GLY A 74 6.42 -28.99 -12.95
N HIS A 75 5.34 -28.95 -12.19
CA HIS A 75 4.45 -30.07 -11.88
C HIS A 75 3.19 -29.53 -11.14
N GLY A 76 2.15 -29.19 -11.90
CA GLY A 76 0.76 -29.48 -11.50
C GLY A 76 -0.02 -28.59 -10.50
N ARG A 77 0.41 -27.39 -10.07
CA ARG A 77 -0.47 -26.51 -9.21
C ARG A 77 -0.61 -25.05 -9.69
N ALA A 78 -0.26 -24.74 -10.94
CA ALA A 78 0.00 -23.38 -11.40
C ALA A 78 -1.22 -22.44 -11.56
N LEU A 79 -2.46 -22.95 -11.61
CA LEU A 79 -3.63 -22.14 -11.99
C LEU A 79 -4.08 -21.12 -10.93
N ASN A 80 -3.94 -21.43 -9.63
CA ASN A 80 -4.42 -20.52 -8.57
C ASN A 80 -3.47 -19.34 -8.34
N SER A 81 -2.16 -19.53 -8.55
CA SER A 81 -1.14 -18.50 -8.23
C SER A 81 -1.18 -17.26 -9.16
N TYR A 82 -1.81 -17.38 -10.33
CA TYR A 82 -1.90 -16.30 -11.33
C TYR A 82 -3.32 -15.74 -11.50
N THR A 83 -4.26 -16.19 -10.68
CA THR A 83 -5.68 -15.82 -10.78
C THR A 83 -6.20 -15.35 -9.43
N ASN A 84 -7.43 -14.86 -9.35
CA ASN A 84 -8.09 -14.44 -8.11
C ASN A 84 -7.29 -13.38 -7.33
N TYR A 85 -6.78 -12.38 -8.03
CA TYR A 85 -6.29 -11.15 -7.41
C TYR A 85 -7.44 -10.17 -7.23
N GLU A 86 -7.33 -9.39 -6.16
CA GLU A 86 -8.26 -8.33 -5.83
C GLU A 86 -7.48 -7.03 -5.66
N CYS A 87 -8.01 -5.95 -6.22
CA CYS A 87 -7.44 -4.63 -6.16
C CYS A 87 -8.43 -3.67 -5.53
N GLY A 88 -7.94 -2.52 -5.08
CA GLY A 88 -8.75 -1.48 -4.47
C GLY A 88 -7.93 -0.22 -4.29
N GLU A 89 -8.60 0.87 -3.95
CA GLU A 89 -7.98 2.18 -3.74
C GLU A 89 -8.51 2.80 -2.45
N PHE A 90 -7.58 3.24 -1.62
CA PHE A 90 -7.89 4.04 -0.45
C PHE A 90 -7.72 5.51 -0.79
N GLN A 91 -8.74 6.31 -0.50
CA GLN A 91 -8.63 7.75 -0.59
C GLN A 91 -8.00 8.28 0.70
N MET A 92 -6.75 8.71 0.62
CA MET A 92 -5.97 9.16 1.76
C MET A 92 -5.79 10.68 1.72
N PRO A 93 -5.68 11.37 2.86
CA PRO A 93 -5.43 12.82 2.84
C PRO A 93 -4.02 13.10 2.34
N MET A 94 -3.84 14.09 1.45
CA MET A 94 -2.51 14.50 0.97
C MET A 94 -1.61 14.91 2.13
N CYS A 95 -2.21 15.52 3.14
CA CYS A 95 -1.58 16.09 4.30
C CYS A 95 -2.25 15.55 5.55
N HIS A 96 -1.47 15.04 6.49
CA HIS A 96 -1.97 14.60 7.79
C HIS A 96 -1.91 15.77 8.77
N GLU A 97 -2.97 15.98 9.56
CA GLU A 97 -3.12 17.15 10.46
C GLU A 97 -1.97 17.30 11.46
N GLU A 98 -1.33 16.20 11.83
CA GLU A 98 -0.14 16.20 12.69
C GLU A 98 1.14 16.72 12.02
N VAL A 99 1.19 16.80 10.67
CA VAL A 99 2.38 17.20 9.90
C VAL A 99 2.19 18.54 9.21
N CYS A 100 1.01 18.77 8.63
CA CYS A 100 0.72 19.99 7.88
C CYS A 100 -0.78 20.31 7.97
N HIS A 101 -1.15 21.51 7.52
CA HIS A 101 -2.55 21.91 7.44
C HIS A 101 -2.95 22.12 5.98
N ASP A 102 -3.88 21.31 5.48
CA ASP A 102 -4.41 21.42 4.12
C ASP A 102 -5.85 21.95 4.14
N VAL A 103 -5.97 23.27 3.98
CA VAL A 103 -7.25 23.98 3.92
C VAL A 103 -8.18 23.51 2.79
N ARG A 104 -7.66 22.78 1.80
CA ARG A 104 -8.43 22.27 0.66
C ARG A 104 -8.83 20.81 0.83
N ASN A 105 -8.44 20.15 1.92
CA ASN A 105 -8.70 18.74 2.20
C ASN A 105 -8.41 17.84 0.98
N LYS A 106 -7.27 18.06 0.31
CA LYS A 106 -6.91 17.29 -0.87
C LYS A 106 -6.66 15.85 -0.48
N THR A 107 -7.00 14.96 -1.38
CA THR A 107 -6.81 13.52 -1.22
C THR A 107 -5.94 12.96 -2.34
N ILE A 108 -5.38 11.79 -2.08
CA ILE A 108 -4.65 10.96 -3.03
C ILE A 108 -5.21 9.55 -2.97
N ASP A 109 -5.37 8.94 -4.13
CA ASP A 109 -5.81 7.56 -4.22
C ASP A 109 -4.58 6.66 -4.10
N VAL A 110 -4.63 5.74 -3.14
CA VAL A 110 -3.56 4.79 -2.85
C VAL A 110 -4.03 3.41 -3.26
N PHE A 111 -3.46 2.93 -4.35
CA PHE A 111 -3.73 1.63 -4.92
C PHE A 111 -3.16 0.51 -4.03
N VAL A 112 -4.00 -0.49 -3.78
CA VAL A 112 -3.65 -1.73 -3.09
C VAL A 112 -4.05 -2.94 -3.92
N LYS A 113 -3.31 -4.02 -3.77
CA LYS A 113 -3.58 -5.30 -4.41
C LYS A 113 -3.33 -6.43 -3.44
N ARG A 114 -4.17 -7.46 -3.51
CA ARG A 114 -4.05 -8.64 -2.66
C ARG A 114 -4.33 -9.93 -3.40
N LYS A 115 -3.78 -11.00 -2.85
CA LYS A 115 -4.08 -12.39 -3.14
C LYS A 115 -4.43 -13.07 -1.83
N LEU A 116 -5.68 -13.49 -1.68
CA LEU A 116 -6.13 -14.15 -0.45
C LEU A 116 -5.56 -15.57 -0.37
N ALA A 117 -5.22 -16.00 0.85
CA ALA A 117 -4.88 -17.37 1.16
C ALA A 117 -6.02 -18.32 0.77
N ASN A 118 -5.68 -19.58 0.50
CA ASN A 118 -6.66 -20.62 0.26
C ASN A 118 -7.41 -20.94 1.58
N PRO A 119 -8.74 -20.73 1.66
CA PRO A 119 -9.49 -20.92 2.90
C PRO A 119 -9.37 -22.33 3.49
N ALA A 120 -9.28 -23.36 2.63
CA ALA A 120 -9.10 -24.74 3.08
C ALA A 120 -7.74 -24.94 3.77
N LYS A 121 -6.68 -24.29 3.26
CA LYS A 121 -5.33 -24.35 3.84
C LYS A 121 -5.20 -23.54 5.13
N VAL A 122 -5.89 -22.40 5.20
CA VAL A 122 -5.98 -21.63 6.44
C VAL A 122 -6.70 -22.43 7.54
N ALA A 123 -7.78 -23.14 7.18
CA ALA A 123 -8.51 -24.00 8.12
C ALA A 123 -7.65 -25.15 8.69
N GLU A 124 -6.78 -25.75 7.88
CA GLU A 124 -5.81 -26.78 8.32
C GLU A 124 -4.83 -26.24 9.38
N ILE A 125 -4.41 -24.97 9.26
CA ILE A 125 -3.40 -24.34 10.14
C ILE A 125 -4.05 -23.64 11.35
N GLY A 126 -5.34 -23.33 11.25
CA GLY A 126 -6.12 -22.67 12.31
C GLY A 126 -5.81 -21.18 12.51
N LYS A 127 -5.00 -20.57 11.62
CA LYS A 127 -4.65 -19.15 11.71
C LYS A 127 -4.31 -18.57 10.35
N GLU A 128 -5.01 -17.49 9.97
CA GLU A 128 -4.65 -16.69 8.80
C GLU A 128 -3.40 -15.84 9.09
N LYS A 129 -2.53 -15.74 8.08
CA LYS A 129 -1.34 -14.90 8.09
C LYS A 129 -1.37 -13.98 6.89
N VAL A 130 -0.83 -12.78 7.07
CA VAL A 130 -0.75 -11.76 6.03
C VAL A 130 0.71 -11.37 5.81
N LEU A 131 1.12 -11.28 4.56
CA LEU A 131 2.44 -10.79 4.15
C LEU A 131 2.28 -9.57 3.24
N TRP A 132 2.88 -8.46 3.62
CA TRP A 132 3.00 -7.27 2.79
C TRP A 132 4.34 -7.29 2.06
N VAL A 133 4.30 -7.20 0.75
CA VAL A 133 5.48 -7.00 -0.09
C VAL A 133 5.43 -5.59 -0.65
N MET A 134 6.53 -4.87 -0.52
CA MET A 134 6.64 -3.47 -0.89
C MET A 134 7.83 -3.31 -1.80
N GLN A 135 7.63 -2.64 -2.93
CA GLN A 135 8.75 -2.34 -3.81
C GLN A 135 9.69 -1.34 -3.14
N GLY A 136 10.99 -1.59 -3.24
CA GLY A 136 12.02 -0.70 -2.70
C GLY A 136 12.29 0.51 -3.61
N GLY A 137 13.34 1.25 -3.26
CA GLY A 137 13.68 2.52 -3.91
C GLY A 137 12.62 3.60 -3.67
N PRO A 138 12.90 4.86 -4.00
CA PRO A 138 11.86 5.84 -4.18
C PRO A 138 11.35 5.80 -5.64
N GLY A 139 10.04 5.89 -5.84
CA GLY A 139 9.46 6.12 -7.17
C GLY A 139 9.01 4.88 -7.94
N ASP A 140 9.44 3.69 -7.54
CA ASP A 140 9.04 2.45 -8.22
C ASP A 140 7.63 1.98 -7.79
N SER A 141 6.87 1.51 -8.78
CA SER A 141 5.56 0.89 -8.57
C SER A 141 5.71 -0.56 -8.12
N SER A 142 4.70 -1.03 -7.40
CA SER A 142 4.54 -2.41 -6.97
C SER A 142 4.29 -3.40 -8.11
N THR A 143 4.28 -2.97 -9.38
CA THR A 143 4.23 -3.87 -10.55
C THR A 143 5.33 -4.93 -10.50
N ALA A 144 6.54 -4.56 -10.08
CA ALA A 144 7.66 -5.48 -9.88
C ALA A 144 7.38 -6.54 -8.79
N MET A 145 6.50 -6.23 -7.83
CA MET A 145 6.16 -7.15 -6.75
C MET A 145 5.09 -8.16 -7.14
N GLU A 146 4.32 -7.94 -8.20
CA GLU A 146 3.17 -8.81 -8.52
C GLU A 146 3.62 -10.25 -8.82
N GLN A 147 4.72 -10.39 -9.55
CA GLN A 147 5.34 -11.70 -9.79
C GLN A 147 5.92 -12.34 -8.53
N LEU A 148 6.51 -11.51 -7.66
CA LEU A 148 6.98 -11.95 -6.35
C LEU A 148 5.80 -12.44 -5.49
N MET A 149 4.63 -11.79 -5.56
CA MET A 149 3.42 -12.27 -4.89
C MET A 149 3.05 -13.68 -5.37
N SER A 150 3.12 -13.98 -6.67
CA SER A 150 2.86 -15.35 -7.17
C SER A 150 3.83 -16.34 -6.54
N SER A 151 5.12 -16.04 -6.64
CA SER A 151 6.17 -16.96 -6.21
C SER A 151 6.06 -17.23 -4.71
N LEU A 152 5.79 -16.20 -3.92
CA LEU A 152 5.57 -16.31 -2.49
C LEU A 152 4.28 -17.06 -2.14
N TYR A 153 3.19 -16.82 -2.89
CA TYR A 153 1.92 -17.51 -2.66
C TYR A 153 2.08 -19.03 -2.87
N TRP A 154 2.80 -19.38 -3.93
CA TRP A 154 3.21 -20.75 -4.22
C TRP A 154 4.09 -21.34 -3.11
N GLU A 155 5.19 -20.67 -2.78
CA GLU A 155 6.21 -21.18 -1.84
C GLU A 155 5.65 -21.33 -0.42
N MET A 156 4.72 -20.46 -0.02
CA MET A 156 4.01 -20.55 1.26
C MET A 156 2.82 -21.52 1.21
N ASN A 157 2.73 -22.36 0.19
CA ASN A 157 1.71 -23.41 0.04
C ASN A 157 0.27 -22.87 0.15
N GLU A 158 0.02 -21.65 -0.35
CA GLU A 158 -1.29 -20.99 -0.36
C GLU A 158 -1.85 -20.67 1.04
N THR A 159 -1.01 -20.66 2.08
CA THR A 159 -1.44 -20.51 3.48
C THR A 159 -1.47 -19.06 3.99
N VAL A 160 -0.97 -18.13 3.19
CA VAL A 160 -0.73 -16.74 3.56
C VAL A 160 -1.35 -15.83 2.51
N SER A 161 -2.11 -14.82 2.98
CA SER A 161 -2.66 -13.78 2.13
C SER A 161 -1.56 -12.74 1.85
N ILE A 162 -1.35 -12.41 0.59
CA ILE A 162 -0.24 -11.54 0.16
C ILE A 162 -0.80 -10.21 -0.32
N TYR A 163 -0.22 -9.12 0.14
CA TYR A 163 -0.64 -7.76 -0.16
C TYR A 163 0.54 -6.97 -0.72
N THR A 164 0.22 -6.02 -1.59
CA THR A 164 1.15 -5.01 -2.10
C THR A 164 0.40 -3.69 -2.28
N MET A 165 1.13 -2.59 -2.38
CA MET A 165 0.57 -1.29 -2.70
C MET A 165 1.57 -0.46 -3.49
N ASP A 166 1.05 0.45 -4.30
CA ASP A 166 1.89 1.49 -4.90
C ASP A 166 2.08 2.61 -3.88
N HIS A 167 3.32 3.05 -3.66
CA HIS A 167 3.62 4.21 -2.85
C HIS A 167 2.92 5.45 -3.40
N ARG A 168 2.60 6.42 -2.54
CA ARG A 168 2.06 7.72 -2.97
C ARG A 168 2.93 8.33 -4.05
N GLY A 169 2.33 8.78 -5.15
CA GLY A 169 3.07 9.39 -6.24
C GLY A 169 3.74 8.39 -7.18
N THR A 170 3.45 7.09 -7.07
CA THR A 170 4.04 6.03 -7.90
C THR A 170 2.97 5.16 -8.54
N GLY A 171 3.26 4.58 -9.71
CA GLY A 171 2.38 3.61 -10.37
C GLY A 171 0.93 4.08 -10.53
N ARG A 172 0.00 3.31 -9.97
CA ARG A 172 -1.45 3.56 -9.95
C ARG A 172 -1.89 4.47 -8.81
N SER A 173 -1.01 4.76 -7.83
CA SER A 173 -1.27 5.68 -6.73
C SER A 173 -0.94 7.14 -7.09
N ASN A 174 -1.61 7.67 -8.12
CA ASN A 174 -1.40 9.02 -8.67
C ASN A 174 0.07 9.33 -9.00
N ARG A 175 0.66 8.61 -9.97
CA ARG A 175 2.08 8.80 -10.37
C ARG A 175 2.42 10.27 -10.63
N LEU A 176 3.47 10.75 -9.97
CA LEU A 176 4.03 12.08 -10.20
C LEU A 176 4.65 12.11 -11.60
N VAL A 177 4.26 13.09 -12.41
CA VAL A 177 4.74 13.28 -13.77
C VAL A 177 5.15 14.74 -13.99
N CYS A 178 6.25 14.95 -14.71
CA CYS A 178 6.88 16.25 -14.89
C CYS A 178 6.75 16.74 -16.34
N ASN A 179 5.50 16.76 -16.83
CA ASN A 179 5.19 17.06 -18.22
C ASN A 179 5.61 18.47 -18.63
N ALA A 180 5.39 19.49 -17.81
CA ALA A 180 5.75 20.87 -18.18
C ALA A 180 7.27 21.11 -18.15
N ALA A 181 7.98 20.33 -17.34
CA ALA A 181 9.44 20.29 -17.35
C ALA A 181 10.02 19.44 -18.49
N GLU A 182 9.14 18.79 -19.29
CA GLU A 182 9.49 17.81 -20.32
C GLU A 182 10.40 16.68 -19.79
N ALA A 183 10.38 16.42 -18.48
CA ALA A 183 11.15 15.38 -17.83
C ALA A 183 10.36 14.07 -17.78
N MET A 184 11.05 12.93 -17.80
CA MET A 184 10.45 11.61 -17.96
C MET A 184 9.72 11.42 -19.31
N THR A 185 10.12 12.18 -20.33
CA THR A 185 9.66 12.05 -21.72
C THR A 185 10.73 11.42 -22.60
N SER A 186 10.34 10.85 -23.75
CA SER A 186 11.30 10.28 -24.71
C SER A 186 12.29 11.30 -25.28
N GLY A 187 11.97 12.60 -25.21
CA GLY A 187 12.86 13.69 -25.63
C GLY A 187 13.76 14.23 -24.52
N SER A 188 13.57 13.78 -23.28
CA SER A 188 14.33 14.22 -22.11
C SER A 188 15.69 13.51 -22.02
N ALA A 189 16.65 14.10 -21.32
CA ALA A 189 17.96 13.50 -21.13
C ALA A 189 17.86 12.20 -20.30
N GLY A 190 16.91 12.13 -19.37
CA GLY A 190 16.61 10.96 -18.55
C GLY A 190 15.73 9.90 -19.21
N GLY A 191 15.19 10.17 -20.40
CA GLY A 191 14.21 9.30 -21.03
C GLY A 191 12.96 9.11 -20.16
N LEU A 192 12.66 7.88 -19.74
CA LEU A 192 11.55 7.59 -18.81
C LEU A 192 11.90 7.80 -17.34
N GLY A 193 13.20 7.95 -17.03
CA GLY A 193 13.70 8.30 -15.72
C GLY A 193 13.90 9.81 -15.58
N ILE A 194 14.41 10.22 -14.43
CA ILE A 194 14.77 11.60 -14.16
C ILE A 194 16.25 11.69 -13.81
N THR A 195 16.95 12.63 -14.44
CA THR A 195 18.36 12.91 -14.18
C THR A 195 18.52 14.00 -13.11
N ALA A 196 19.73 14.11 -12.55
CA ALA A 196 20.11 15.16 -11.61
C ALA A 196 19.74 16.57 -12.12
N ASP A 197 19.96 16.81 -13.41
CA ASP A 197 19.77 18.11 -14.05
C ASP A 197 18.28 18.44 -14.33
N GLU A 198 17.43 17.42 -14.43
CA GLU A 198 15.99 17.56 -14.66
C GLU A 198 15.20 17.80 -13.35
N TYR A 199 15.76 17.43 -12.19
CA TYR A 199 15.09 17.56 -10.89
C TYR A 199 14.58 18.97 -10.60
N PRO A 200 15.36 20.06 -10.74
CA PRO A 200 14.88 21.38 -10.35
C PRO A 200 13.63 21.82 -11.10
N ALA A 201 13.59 21.59 -12.42
CA ALA A 201 12.43 21.92 -13.25
C ALA A 201 11.23 21.01 -12.94
N CYS A 202 11.47 19.72 -12.77
CA CYS A 202 10.45 18.74 -12.40
C CYS A 202 9.82 19.06 -11.04
N ILE A 203 10.62 19.41 -10.03
CA ILE A 203 10.10 19.81 -8.72
C ILE A 203 9.20 21.03 -8.84
N GLN A 204 9.57 22.04 -9.63
CA GLN A 204 8.73 23.23 -9.84
C GLN A 204 7.38 22.88 -10.50
N ASP A 205 7.40 21.99 -11.51
CA ASP A 205 6.19 21.48 -12.15
C ASP A 205 5.29 20.76 -11.14
N LEU A 206 5.87 19.84 -10.36
CA LEU A 206 5.14 19.12 -9.31
C LEU A 206 4.55 20.05 -8.24
N LEU A 207 5.30 21.06 -7.80
CA LEU A 207 4.82 22.07 -6.85
C LEU A 207 3.66 22.90 -7.43
N PHE A 208 3.72 23.20 -8.73
CA PHE A 208 2.62 23.87 -9.43
C PHE A 208 1.37 22.99 -9.50
N GLN A 209 1.52 21.71 -9.89
CA GLN A 209 0.43 20.73 -9.97
C GLN A 209 -0.23 20.50 -8.60
N MET A 210 0.58 20.38 -7.55
CA MET A 210 0.08 20.15 -6.19
C MET A 210 -0.45 21.43 -5.53
N GLY A 211 -0.26 22.60 -6.16
CA GLY A 211 -0.56 23.90 -5.57
C GLY A 211 0.47 24.24 -4.50
N THR A 212 1.08 25.42 -4.63
CA THR A 212 2.19 25.98 -3.82
C THR A 212 2.04 25.96 -2.28
N HIS A 213 0.91 25.48 -1.75
CA HIS A 213 0.57 25.47 -0.33
C HIS A 213 0.75 24.11 0.37
N SER A 214 0.96 23.01 -0.37
CA SER A 214 1.10 21.67 0.23
C SER A 214 2.54 21.33 0.67
N PHE A 215 3.52 22.18 0.34
CA PHE A 215 4.94 22.03 0.70
C PHE A 215 5.44 23.22 1.50
N LEU A 216 4.68 23.65 2.52
CA LEU A 216 5.34 24.40 3.59
C LEU A 216 6.48 23.51 4.10
N PRO A 217 7.71 24.04 4.20
CA PRO A 217 8.84 23.26 4.66
C PRO A 217 8.48 22.67 6.02
N CYS A 218 8.61 21.35 6.17
CA CYS A 218 8.63 20.74 7.49
C CYS A 218 9.64 21.52 8.32
N PRO A 219 9.25 22.12 9.46
CA PRO A 219 10.21 22.71 10.37
C PRO A 219 11.10 21.56 10.85
N ILE A 220 12.38 21.59 10.45
CA ILE A 220 13.43 20.70 10.93
C ILE A 220 13.80 21.12 12.36
#